data_AF-A0A392MH75-F1
#
_entry.id   AF-A0A392MH75-F1
#
_cell.length_a   1.000
_cell.length_b   1.000
_cell.length_c   1.000
_cell.angle_alpha   90.00
_cell.angle_beta   90.00
_cell.angle_gamma   90.00
#
_symmetry.space_group_name_H-M   'P 1'
#
loop_
_entity.id
_entity.type
_entity.pdbx_description
1 polymer ?
#
loop_
_entity_poly.entity_id
_entity_poly.type
_entity_poly.pdbx_seq_one_letter_code
_entity_poly.pdbx_strand_id
1 'polypeptide(L)' 'METVKKPPEPPKEPVFSCPICMGPLVEEMSTRCGHIFCKACIKAAISAQAKCPTCRKKITVKELIRVFLPTTK' A
#
# COMPACT_ATOMS: atom_id res chain seq x y z
N MET A 1 -28.17 -18.75 -33.11
CA MET A 1 -28.39 -19.00 -31.66
C MET A 1 -27.24 -18.35 -30.93
N GLU A 2 -27.58 -17.38 -30.09
CA GLU A 2 -26.77 -16.21 -29.78
C GLU A 2 -25.62 -16.47 -28.81
N THR A 3 -24.45 -15.92 -29.11
CA THR A 3 -23.33 -15.81 -28.17
C THR A 3 -23.68 -14.82 -27.05
N VAL A 4 -24.02 -15.35 -25.87
CA VAL A 4 -24.18 -14.58 -24.64
C VAL A 4 -22.80 -14.08 -24.18
N LYS A 5 -22.47 -12.82 -24.50
CA LYS A 5 -21.33 -12.12 -23.88
C LYS A 5 -21.71 -11.76 -22.44
N LYS A 6 -20.96 -12.30 -21.46
CA LYS A 6 -21.06 -11.91 -20.03
C LYS A 6 -20.93 -10.38 -19.93
N PRO A 7 -21.76 -9.69 -19.12
CA PRO A 7 -21.64 -8.25 -18.89
C PRO A 7 -20.22 -7.91 -18.40
N PRO A 8 -19.62 -6.78 -18.83
CA PRO A 8 -18.35 -6.35 -18.29
C PRO A 8 -18.53 -6.11 -16.78
N GLU A 9 -17.77 -6.83 -15.96
CA GLU A 9 -17.70 -6.60 -14.52
C GLU A 9 -17.39 -5.10 -14.29
N PRO A 10 -18.09 -4.41 -13.37
CA PRO A 10 -17.82 -3.00 -13.10
C PRO A 10 -16.34 -2.81 -12.75
N PRO A 11 -15.71 -1.68 -13.13
CA PRO A 11 -14.31 -1.42 -12.83
C PRO A 11 -14.08 -1.60 -11.34
N LYS A 12 -13.31 -2.63 -10.97
CA LYS A 12 -12.97 -2.92 -9.58
C LYS A 12 -12.25 -1.69 -9.05
N GLU A 13 -12.83 -1.07 -8.02
CA GLU A 13 -12.26 0.11 -7.38
C GLU A 13 -10.80 -0.17 -7.02
N PRO A 14 -9.87 0.78 -7.25
CA PRO A 14 -8.47 0.56 -6.96
C PRO A 14 -8.28 0.35 -5.46
N VAL A 15 -8.18 -0.91 -5.05
CA VAL A 15 -7.94 -1.32 -3.67
C VAL A 15 -6.47 -1.10 -3.32
N PHE A 16 -6.24 -0.25 -2.32
CA PHE A 16 -4.91 0.01 -1.80
C PHE A 16 -4.52 -1.09 -0.81
N SER A 17 -3.53 -1.89 -1.18
CA SER A 17 -3.00 -2.96 -0.35
C SER A 17 -1.56 -2.67 0.07
N CYS A 18 -1.17 -3.16 1.24
CA CYS A 18 0.20 -3.05 1.70
C CYS A 18 1.08 -4.06 0.95
N PRO A 19 2.16 -3.64 0.28
CA PRO A 19 3.03 -4.56 -0.46
C PRO A 19 3.90 -5.47 0.43
N ILE A 20 3.87 -5.28 1.75
CA ILE A 20 4.59 -6.14 2.71
C ILE A 20 3.71 -7.30 3.17
N CYS A 21 2.49 -7.01 3.65
CA CYS A 21 1.57 -8.05 4.15
C CYS A 21 0.52 -8.47 3.13
N MET A 22 0.47 -7.84 1.95
CA MET A 22 -0.52 -8.04 0.89
C MET A 22 -1.98 -7.86 1.33
N GLY A 23 -2.21 -7.26 2.50
CA GLY A 23 -3.53 -7.01 3.08
C GLY A 23 -3.97 -5.54 2.96
N PRO A 24 -5.15 -5.21 3.50
CA PRO A 24 -5.60 -3.82 3.60
C PRO A 24 -4.61 -2.99 4.43
N LEU A 25 -4.47 -1.72 4.07
CA LEU A 25 -3.61 -0.79 4.80
C LEU A 25 -4.21 -0.52 6.20
N VAL A 26 -3.43 -0.79 7.24
CA VAL A 26 -3.78 -0.47 8.63
C VAL A 26 -2.84 0.62 9.13
N GLU A 27 -3.42 1.77 9.49
CA GLU A 27 -2.68 2.99 9.78
C GLU A 27 -1.70 3.29 8.63
N GLU A 28 -2.22 3.59 7.44
CA GLU A 28 -1.41 3.89 6.26
C GLU A 28 -0.35 4.97 6.53
N MET A 29 0.91 4.59 6.35
CA MET A 29 2.06 5.49 6.44
C MET A 29 2.69 5.59 5.06
N SER A 30 2.80 6.81 4.56
CA SER A 30 3.62 7.11 3.40
C SER A 30 5.06 7.39 3.83
N THR A 31 5.99 7.01 2.96
CA THR A 31 7.41 7.36 3.07
C THR A 31 7.70 8.59 2.22
N ARG A 32 8.80 9.32 2.49
CA ARG A 32 9.27 10.43 1.64
C ARG A 32 9.50 10.06 0.17
N CYS A 33 9.66 8.78 -0.14
CA CYS A 33 9.77 8.29 -1.50
C CYS A 33 8.43 8.02 -2.20
N GLY A 34 7.29 8.22 -1.53
CA GLY A 34 5.94 8.08 -2.10
C GLY A 34 5.29 6.71 -1.92
N HIS A 35 5.99 5.73 -1.33
CA HIS A 35 5.42 4.39 -1.09
C HIS A 35 4.67 4.32 0.23
N ILE A 36 3.54 3.59 0.21
CA ILE A 36 2.58 3.50 1.31
C ILE A 36 2.54 2.07 1.86
N PHE A 37 2.53 1.95 3.18
CA PHE A 37 2.55 0.67 3.89
C PHE A 37 1.76 0.77 5.21
N CYS A 38 1.44 -0.37 5.82
CA CYS A 38 0.94 -0.37 7.20
C CYS A 38 2.02 0.13 8.16
N LYS A 39 1.62 0.87 9.20
CA LYS A 39 2.54 1.38 10.24
C LYS A 39 3.42 0.30 10.85
N ALA A 40 2.84 -0.85 11.19
CA ALA A 40 3.59 -1.98 11.76
C ALA A 40 4.60 -2.55 10.75
N CYS A 41 4.17 -2.73 9.50
CA CYS A 41 4.99 -3.32 8.45
C CYS A 41 6.20 -2.43 8.10
N ILE A 42 5.99 -1.11 7.94
CA ILE A 42 7.09 -0.21 7.62
C ILE A 42 8.06 -0.02 8.80
N LYS A 43 7.56 -0.01 10.05
CA LYS A 43 8.42 0.02 11.23
C LYS A 43 9.32 -1.20 11.29
N ALA A 44 8.77 -2.40 11.07
CA ALA A 44 9.57 -3.63 11.03
C ALA A 44 10.63 -3.59 9.92
N ALA A 45 10.27 -3.12 8.71
CA ALA A 45 11.21 -2.97 7.61
C ALA A 45 12.35 -1.97 7.91
N ILE A 46 12.03 -0.87 8.61
CA ILE A 46 13.05 0.10 9.04
C ILE A 46 13.96 -0.50 10.11
N SER A 47 13.41 -1.23 11.09
CA SER A 47 14.21 -1.91 12.11
C SER A 47 15.15 -2.97 11.53
N ALA A 48 14.75 -3.65 10.46
CA ALA A 48 15.58 -4.66 9.82
C ALA A 48 16.68 -4.06 8.92
N GLN A 49 16.36 -3.06 8.10
CA GLN A 49 17.26 -2.61 7.03
C GLN A 49 17.28 -1.10 6.77
N ALA A 50 16.47 -0.31 7.48
CA ALA A 50 16.35 1.15 7.32
C ALA A 50 16.17 1.61 5.85
N LYS A 51 15.46 0.79 5.05
CA LYS A 51 15.27 0.99 3.61
C LYS A 51 13.82 0.74 3.22
N CYS A 52 13.35 1.47 2.21
CA CYS A 52 12.04 1.29 1.63
C CYS A 52 11.96 -0.11 0.98
N PRO A 53 10.94 -0.92 1.32
CA PRO A 53 10.77 -2.25 0.72
C PRO A 53 10.59 -2.23 -0.80
N THR A 54 10.02 -1.15 -1.35
CA THR A 54 9.71 -1.06 -2.79
C THR A 54 10.86 -0.48 -3.61
N CYS A 55 11.40 0.68 -3.21
CA CYS A 55 12.43 1.38 -3.98
C CYS A 55 13.83 1.35 -3.36
N ARG A 56 14.00 0.70 -2.21
CA ARG A 56 15.29 0.56 -1.49
C ARG A 56 15.98 1.86 -1.08
N LYS A 57 15.32 3.02 -1.20
CA LYS A 57 15.80 4.29 -0.64
C LYS A 57 15.93 4.17 0.88
N LYS A 58 16.97 4.79 1.44
CA LYS A 58 17.12 4.90 2.91
C LYS A 58 15.91 5.66 3.47
N ILE A 59 15.34 5.14 4.54
CA ILE A 59 14.21 5.74 5.24
C ILE A 59 14.39 5.57 6.73
N THR A 60 13.93 6.55 7.49
CA THR A 60 13.91 6.51 8.96
C THR A 60 12.48 6.63 9.49
N VAL A 61 12.27 6.21 10.75
CA VAL A 61 10.93 6.24 11.38
C VAL A 61 10.38 7.68 11.46
N LYS A 62 11.25 8.68 11.56
CA LYS A 62 10.88 10.10 11.58
C LYS A 62 10.41 10.62 10.22
N GLU A 63 10.74 9.94 9.13
CA GLU A 63 10.34 10.31 7.77
C GLU A 63 9.01 9.68 7.33
N LEU A 64 8.37 8.92 8.22
CA LEU A 64 7.05 8.36 7.98
C LEU A 64 5.98 9.42 8.21
N ILE A 65 5.09 9.57 7.24
CA ILE A 65 3.98 10.51 7.27
C ILE A 65 2.71 9.68 7.29
N ARG A 66 1.86 9.87 8.30
CA ARG A 66 0.53 9.26 8.29
C ARG A 66 -0.30 9.93 7.22
N VAL A 67 -0.88 9.14 6.34
CA VAL A 67 -1.76 9.64 5.27
C VAL A 67 -3.17 9.12 5.49
N PHE A 68 -4.14 9.71 4.80
CA PHE A 68 -5.52 9.25 4.80
C PHE A 68 -5.90 9.00 3.34
N LEU A 69 -6.04 7.74 2.93
CA LEU A 69 -6.52 7.44 1.59
C LEU A 69 -8.06 7.38 1.59
N PRO A 70 -8.73 8.11 0.68
CA PRO A 70 -10.20 8.13 0.61
C PRO A 70 -10.81 6.79 0.17
N THR A 71 -9.98 5.87 -0.31
CA THR A 71 -10.31 4.58 -0.94
C THR A 71 -10.13 3.38 0.00
N THR A 72 -9.80 3.60 1.27
CA THR A 72 -9.74 2.53 2.29
C THR A 72 -11.09 2.41 3.01
N LYS A 73 -12.16 2.13 2.26
CA LYS A 73 -13.47 1.78 2.82
C LYS A 73 -14.15 0.71 2.01
#